data_AF-A0A821MTQ0-F1
#
_entry.id   AF-A0A821MTQ0-F1
#
_cell.length_a   1.000
_cell.length_b   1.000
_cell.length_c   1.000
_cell.angle_alpha   90.00
_cell.angle_beta   90.00
_cell.angle_gamma   90.00
#
_symmetry.space_group_name_H-M   'P 1'
#
loop_
_entity.id
_entity.type
_entity.pdbx_description
1 polymer ?
#
loop_
_entity_poly.entity_id
_entity_poly.type
_entity_poly.pdbx_seq_one_letter_code
_entity_poly.pdbx_strand_id
1 'polypeptide(L)'
;MVCAFKEGTTRIGCNSHYINKVIQHAFELQDALCAGVQVLFTIVPDIITYIRQTHKQSSLSVYVQAYCKTRFSSVYIMFNSFLLVYNELPSVLNSDQRQNYLLINYSELEQLTAYLKSFHDVIEKFSCDQSPT
;
A
#
# COMPACT_ATOMS: atom_id res chain seq x y z
N MET A 1 10.97 22.89 16.33
CA MET A 1 10.32 22.82 15.01
C MET A 1 11.06 23.81 14.12
N VAL A 2 11.87 23.33 13.16
CA VAL A 2 12.73 24.20 12.35
C VAL A 2 11.87 24.93 11.31
N CYS A 3 11.67 26.23 11.48
CA CYS A 3 11.04 27.10 10.48
C CYS A 3 11.98 27.22 9.27
N ALA A 4 11.80 26.35 8.28
CA ALA A 4 12.64 26.29 7.07
C ALA A 4 12.31 27.36 6.01
N PHE A 5 11.33 28.25 6.25
CA PHE A 5 10.89 29.23 5.26
C PHE A 5 10.96 30.65 5.82
N LYS A 6 11.57 31.56 5.05
CA LYS A 6 11.60 33.00 5.35
C LYS A 6 10.18 33.58 5.35
N GLU A 7 9.90 34.47 6.30
CA GLU A 7 8.69 35.29 6.30
C GLU A 7 8.52 35.99 4.94
N GLY A 8 7.33 35.90 4.35
CA GLY A 8 7.01 36.51 3.05
C GLY A 8 7.10 35.61 1.81
N THR A 9 7.29 34.29 1.96
CA THR A 9 7.27 33.35 0.82
C THR A 9 5.86 32.87 0.45
N THR A 10 5.52 32.89 -0.84
CA THR A 10 4.29 32.27 -1.36
C THR A 10 4.38 30.76 -1.23
N ARG A 11 3.55 30.17 -0.37
CA ARG A 11 3.50 28.72 -0.17
C ARG A 11 2.41 28.11 -1.06
N ILE A 12 2.82 27.23 -1.97
CA ILE A 12 1.91 26.42 -2.77
C ILE A 12 1.81 25.04 -2.10
N GLY A 13 0.59 24.54 -1.89
CA GLY A 13 0.36 23.20 -1.33
C GLY A 13 0.66 22.10 -2.35
N CYS A 14 1.13 20.94 -1.87
CA CYS A 14 1.44 19.81 -2.74
C CYS A 14 0.20 18.95 -3.00
N ASN A 15 -0.26 18.87 -4.25
CA ASN A 15 -1.43 18.06 -4.65
C ASN A 15 -1.24 16.57 -4.33
N SER A 16 -0.06 16.01 -4.59
CA SER A 16 0.27 14.63 -4.22
C SER A 16 0.12 14.38 -2.72
N HIS A 17 0.45 15.37 -1.88
CA HIS A 17 0.25 15.28 -0.44
C HIS A 17 -1.24 15.29 -0.07
N TYR A 18 -2.03 16.20 -0.67
CA TYR A 18 -3.47 16.28 -0.43
C TYR A 18 -4.19 14.99 -0.82
N ILE A 19 -3.95 14.46 -2.02
CA ILE A 19 -4.57 13.22 -2.49
C ILE A 19 -4.20 12.05 -1.57
N ASN A 20 -2.92 11.89 -1.23
CA ASN A 20 -2.49 10.86 -0.29
C ASN A 20 -3.20 10.97 1.05
N LYS A 21 -3.40 12.20 1.57
CA LYS A 21 -4.08 12.42 2.86
C LYS A 21 -5.56 12.10 2.80
N VAL A 22 -6.25 12.48 1.73
CA VAL A 22 -7.67 12.17 1.55
C VAL A 22 -7.89 10.67 1.47
N ILE A 23 -7.10 9.96 0.66
CA ILE A 23 -7.21 8.50 0.54
C ILE A 23 -6.83 7.85 1.88
N GLN A 24 -5.74 8.28 2.52
CA GLN A 24 -5.37 7.80 3.85
C GLN A 24 -6.54 7.91 4.83
N HIS A 25 -7.20 9.06 4.89
CA HIS A 25 -8.34 9.26 5.78
C HIS A 25 -9.52 8.35 5.46
N ALA A 26 -9.80 8.12 4.17
CA ALA A 26 -10.86 7.20 3.75
C ALA A 26 -10.61 5.75 4.22
N PHE A 27 -9.35 5.33 4.35
CA PHE A 27 -8.99 3.98 4.79
C PHE A 27 -8.59 3.89 6.28
N GLU A 28 -8.33 5.00 6.96
CA GLU A 28 -8.08 5.05 8.42
C GLU A 28 -9.36 4.85 9.25
N LEU A 29 -10.51 5.26 8.70
CA LEU A 29 -11.82 4.98 9.28
C LEU A 29 -12.20 3.53 8.97
N GLN A 30 -11.52 2.57 9.61
CA GLN A 30 -11.71 1.14 9.37
C GLN A 30 -13.19 0.73 9.45
N ASP A 31 -13.95 1.30 10.39
CA ASP A 31 -15.38 1.04 10.57
C ASP A 31 -16.25 1.40 9.34
N ALA A 32 -15.76 2.26 8.44
CA ALA A 32 -16.43 2.62 7.20
C ALA A 32 -16.08 1.70 6.01
N LEU A 33 -15.05 0.86 6.14
CA LEU A 33 -14.65 -0.10 5.13
C LEU A 33 -15.50 -1.36 5.24
N CYS A 34 -15.75 -2.02 4.10
CA CYS A 34 -16.36 -3.36 4.13
C CYS A 34 -15.39 -4.37 4.78
N ALA A 35 -15.94 -5.40 5.41
CA ALA A 35 -15.18 -6.40 6.16
C ALA A 35 -14.05 -7.04 5.33
N GLY A 36 -14.28 -7.33 4.05
CA GLY A 36 -13.27 -7.87 3.15
C GLY A 36 -12.04 -6.97 3.01
N VAL A 37 -12.24 -5.67 2.80
CA VAL A 37 -11.14 -4.70 2.72
C VAL A 37 -10.41 -4.58 4.05
N GLN A 38 -11.12 -4.55 5.18
CA GLN A 38 -10.48 -4.53 6.49
C GLN A 38 -9.55 -5.74 6.68
N VAL A 39 -10.02 -6.94 6.33
CA VAL A 39 -9.23 -8.18 6.39
C VAL A 39 -7.94 -8.06 5.57
N LEU A 40 -8.01 -7.50 4.35
CA LEU A 40 -6.82 -7.29 3.51
C LEU A 40 -5.80 -6.36 4.17
N PHE A 41 -6.26 -5.24 4.75
CA PHE A 41 -5.38 -4.27 5.42
C PHE A 41 -4.77 -4.79 6.73
N THR A 42 -5.31 -5.85 7.31
CA THR A 42 -4.74 -6.52 8.48
C THR A 42 -3.79 -7.64 8.07
N ILE A 43 -4.22 -8.54 7.19
CA ILE A 43 -3.53 -9.78 6.90
C ILE A 43 -2.33 -9.57 5.97
N VAL A 44 -2.47 -8.76 4.92
CA VAL A 44 -1.38 -8.57 3.94
C VAL A 44 -0.11 -7.97 4.59
N PRO A 45 -0.20 -6.89 5.40
CA PRO A 45 0.98 -6.39 6.10
C PRO A 45 1.60 -7.38 7.07
N ASP A 46 0.80 -8.22 7.73
CA ASP A 46 1.26 -9.25 8.67
C ASP A 46 2.07 -10.33 7.94
N ILE A 47 1.55 -10.85 6.83
CA ILE A 47 2.25 -11.82 5.99
C ILE A 47 3.57 -11.22 5.45
N ILE A 48 3.55 -9.98 4.96
CA ILE A 48 4.76 -9.33 4.44
C ILE A 48 5.79 -9.13 5.55
N THR A 49 5.34 -8.75 6.75
CA THR A 49 6.19 -8.64 7.94
C THR A 49 6.86 -9.98 8.24
N TYR A 50 6.09 -11.06 8.23
CA TYR A 50 6.60 -12.42 8.44
C TYR A 50 7.64 -12.82 7.39
N ILE A 51 7.38 -12.61 6.11
CA ILE A 51 8.31 -12.96 5.01
C ILE A 51 9.65 -12.23 5.19
N ARG A 52 9.60 -10.94 5.57
CA ARG A 52 10.79 -10.13 5.81
C ARG A 52 11.56 -10.57 7.03
N GLN A 53 10.88 -10.82 8.15
CA GLN A 53 11.49 -11.27 9.41
C GLN A 53 12.11 -12.65 9.30
N THR A 54 11.54 -13.53 8.48
CA THR A 54 12.05 -14.89 8.25
C THR A 54 13.01 -14.99 7.07
N HIS A 55 13.36 -13.86 6.44
CA HIS A 55 14.26 -13.78 5.29
C HIS A 55 13.84 -14.64 4.09
N LYS A 56 12.54 -14.92 3.93
CA LYS A 56 12.00 -15.77 2.85
C LYS A 56 11.75 -15.04 1.53
N GLN A 57 12.15 -13.78 1.46
CA GLN A 57 11.94 -12.93 0.29
C GLN A 57 12.64 -13.47 -0.98
N SER A 58 13.78 -14.15 -0.83
CA SER A 58 14.51 -14.76 -1.96
C SER A 58 13.82 -15.98 -2.56
N SER A 59 12.81 -16.53 -1.88
CA SER A 59 11.99 -17.65 -2.38
C SER A 59 10.83 -17.20 -3.25
N LEU A 60 10.66 -15.89 -3.46
CA LEU A 60 9.58 -15.30 -4.26
C LEU A 60 10.13 -14.70 -5.54
N SER A 61 9.35 -14.74 -6.62
CA SER A 61 9.71 -14.17 -7.92
C SER A 61 9.78 -12.64 -7.91
N VAL A 62 8.99 -11.99 -7.06
CA VAL A 62 8.94 -10.53 -6.90
C VAL A 62 9.18 -10.14 -5.45
N TYR A 63 9.86 -9.00 -5.27
CA TYR A 63 10.08 -8.42 -3.95
C TYR A 63 8.77 -7.86 -3.37
N VAL A 64 8.28 -8.41 -2.24
CA VAL A 64 7.07 -7.88 -1.59
C VAL A 64 7.40 -6.59 -0.84
N GLN A 65 6.66 -5.53 -1.12
CA GLN A 65 6.90 -4.20 -0.58
C GLN A 65 6.06 -3.99 0.67
N ALA A 66 6.66 -3.50 1.75
CA ALA A 66 5.89 -3.17 2.95
C ALA A 66 5.24 -1.79 2.85
N TYR A 67 4.08 -1.65 3.50
CA TYR A 67 3.40 -0.37 3.61
C TYR A 67 4.24 0.68 4.36
N CYS A 68 4.25 1.90 3.83
CA CYS A 68 4.84 3.08 4.44
C CYS A 68 3.77 4.07 4.89
N LYS A 69 3.60 4.21 6.22
CA LYS A 69 2.58 5.09 6.84
C LYS A 69 2.65 6.56 6.39
N THR A 70 3.82 7.03 5.98
CA THR A 70 4.01 8.44 5.58
C THR A 70 3.62 8.70 4.12
N ARG A 71 3.39 7.65 3.32
CA ARG A 71 3.02 7.74 1.89
C ARG A 71 1.96 6.70 1.58
N PHE A 72 0.69 7.10 1.61
CA PHE A 72 -0.42 6.17 1.36
C PHE A 72 -0.35 5.49 -0.01
N SER A 73 0.23 6.14 -1.02
CA SER A 73 0.51 5.54 -2.34
C SER A 73 1.30 4.22 -2.28
N SER A 74 2.02 3.95 -1.18
CA SER A 74 2.70 2.66 -0.94
C SER A 74 1.74 1.49 -0.66
N VAL A 75 0.47 1.74 -0.31
CA VAL A 75 -0.55 0.69 -0.15
C VAL A 75 -0.78 -0.04 -1.47
N TYR A 76 -0.91 0.71 -2.57
CA TYR A 76 -1.00 0.12 -3.91
C TYR A 76 0.21 -0.76 -4.21
N ILE A 77 1.42 -0.23 -3.99
CA ILE A 77 2.67 -0.96 -4.27
C ILE A 77 2.73 -2.25 -3.45
N MET A 78 2.34 -2.19 -2.18
CA MET A 78 2.27 -3.37 -1.29
C MET A 78 1.30 -4.41 -1.86
N PHE A 79 0.03 -4.06 -2.06
CA PHE A 79 -0.98 -5.01 -2.55
C PHE A 79 -0.64 -5.55 -3.93
N ASN A 80 -0.14 -4.71 -4.84
CA ASN A 80 0.28 -5.14 -6.16
C ASN A 80 1.45 -6.13 -6.09
N SER A 81 2.48 -5.85 -5.28
CA SER A 81 3.60 -6.78 -5.11
C SER A 81 3.17 -8.10 -4.47
N PHE A 82 2.21 -8.07 -3.55
CA PHE A 82 1.63 -9.25 -2.92
C PHE A 82 0.79 -10.08 -3.90
N LEU A 83 -0.03 -9.41 -4.72
CA LEU A 83 -0.86 -10.04 -5.75
C LEU A 83 0.00 -10.78 -6.79
N LEU A 84 1.13 -10.20 -7.21
CA LEU A 84 2.04 -10.80 -8.18
C LEU A 84 2.62 -12.14 -7.72
N VAL A 85 2.79 -12.33 -6.41
CA VAL A 85 3.35 -13.56 -5.83
C VAL A 85 2.30 -14.40 -5.11
N TYR A 86 1.01 -14.07 -5.25
CA TYR A 86 -0.06 -14.65 -4.44
C TYR A 86 -0.02 -16.18 -4.38
N ASN A 87 0.17 -16.81 -5.55
CA ASN A 87 0.20 -18.27 -5.68
C ASN A 87 1.49 -18.91 -5.13
N GLU A 88 2.55 -18.14 -4.94
CA GLU A 88 3.83 -18.61 -4.38
C GLU A 88 3.81 -18.59 -2.84
N LEU A 89 3.00 -17.70 -2.25
CA LEU A 89 2.94 -17.47 -0.79
C LEU A 89 2.75 -18.76 0.03
N PRO A 90 1.82 -19.68 -0.28
CA PRO A 90 1.58 -20.85 0.57
C PRO A 90 2.83 -21.71 0.85
N SER A 91 3.80 -21.70 -0.08
CA SER A 91 5.05 -22.45 0.03
C SER A 91 6.02 -21.87 1.08
N VAL A 92 5.94 -20.55 1.33
CA VAL A 92 6.86 -19.83 2.22
C VAL A 92 6.25 -19.55 3.60
N LEU A 93 4.93 -19.69 3.79
CA LEU A 93 4.25 -19.38 5.05
C LEU A 93 4.30 -20.53 6.08
N ASN A 94 4.28 -20.17 7.37
CA ASN A 94 4.06 -21.13 8.48
C ASN A 94 2.55 -21.43 8.63
N SER A 95 2.18 -22.24 9.64
CA SER A 95 0.78 -22.61 9.91
C SER A 95 -0.13 -21.39 10.10
N ASP A 96 0.31 -20.44 10.93
CA ASP A 96 -0.51 -19.31 11.36
C ASP A 96 -0.75 -18.33 10.21
N GLN A 97 0.32 -18.02 9.47
CA GLN A 97 0.25 -17.16 8.30
C GLN A 97 -0.51 -17.81 7.15
N ARG A 98 -0.48 -19.15 7.02
CA ARG A 98 -1.34 -19.86 6.06
C ARG A 98 -2.81 -19.73 6.43
N GLN A 99 -3.15 -19.84 7.71
CA GLN A 99 -4.53 -19.66 8.14
C GLN A 99 -5.03 -18.26 7.81
N ASN A 100 -4.20 -17.24 8.06
CA ASN A 100 -4.52 -15.86 7.68
C ASN A 100 -4.64 -15.72 6.15
N TYR A 101 -3.71 -16.28 5.38
CA TYR A 101 -3.75 -16.26 3.92
C TYR A 101 -5.06 -16.85 3.36
N LEU A 102 -5.58 -17.93 3.95
CA LEU A 102 -6.84 -18.55 3.51
C LEU A 102 -8.09 -17.67 3.71
N LEU A 103 -8.00 -16.65 4.57
CA LEU A 103 -9.08 -15.66 4.76
C LEU A 103 -9.08 -14.58 3.67
N ILE A 104 -8.02 -14.50 2.86
CA ILE A 104 -7.93 -13.52 1.77
C ILE A 104 -8.83 -13.95 0.62
N ASN A 105 -9.78 -13.09 0.27
CA ASN A 105 -10.51 -13.21 -0.98
C ASN A 105 -9.68 -12.61 -2.12
N TYR A 106 -9.20 -13.46 -3.02
CA TYR A 106 -8.39 -13.04 -4.16
C TYR A 106 -9.08 -11.98 -5.03
N SER A 107 -10.39 -12.12 -5.28
CA SER A 107 -11.12 -11.18 -6.13
C SER A 107 -11.22 -9.79 -5.48
N GLU A 108 -11.40 -9.73 -4.16
CA GLU A 108 -11.41 -8.47 -3.43
C GLU A 108 -10.03 -7.80 -3.43
N LEU A 109 -8.97 -8.59 -3.26
CA LEU A 109 -7.59 -8.10 -3.37
C LEU A 109 -7.31 -7.52 -4.76
N GLU A 110 -7.71 -8.22 -5.82
CA GLU A 110 -7.54 -7.76 -7.19
C GLU A 110 -8.32 -6.48 -7.47
N GLN A 111 -9.60 -6.42 -7.09
CA GLN A 111 -10.46 -5.25 -7.25
C GLN A 111 -9.93 -4.03 -6.48
N LEU A 112 -9.52 -4.21 -5.22
CA LEU A 112 -8.94 -3.14 -4.42
C LEU A 112 -7.63 -2.65 -5.01
N THR A 113 -6.77 -3.55 -5.47
CA THR A 113 -5.49 -3.20 -6.12
C THR A 113 -5.73 -2.38 -7.39
N ALA A 114 -6.69 -2.81 -8.22
CA ALA A 114 -7.08 -2.09 -9.43
C ALA A 114 -7.65 -0.69 -9.12
N TYR A 115 -8.49 -0.57 -8.09
CA TYR A 115 -9.02 0.72 -7.62
C TYR A 115 -7.90 1.66 -7.16
N LEU A 116 -6.97 1.17 -6.35
CA LEU A 116 -5.85 1.96 -5.84
C LEU A 116 -4.85 2.37 -6.93
N LYS A 117 -4.74 1.58 -8.01
CA LYS A 117 -3.87 1.88 -9.15
C LYS A 117 -4.21 3.24 -9.77
N SER A 118 -5.48 3.56 -9.96
CA SER A 118 -5.89 4.83 -10.57
C SER A 118 -5.38 6.03 -9.80
N PHE A 119 -5.36 5.97 -8.46
CA PHE A 119 -4.80 7.04 -7.63
C PHE A 119 -3.29 7.07 -7.68
N HIS A 120 -2.64 5.91 -7.71
CA HIS A 120 -1.19 5.82 -7.84
C HIS A 120 -0.70 6.47 -9.13
N ASP A 121 -1.32 6.13 -10.27
CA ASP A 121 -0.97 6.68 -11.59
C ASP A 121 -1.13 8.22 -11.62
N VAL A 122 -2.17 8.76 -10.97
CA VAL A 122 -2.38 10.22 -10.85
C VAL A 122 -1.31 10.86 -9.97
N ILE A 123 -0.96 10.25 -8.84
CA ILE A 123 0.09 10.75 -7.94
C ILE A 123 1.46 10.73 -8.63
N GLU A 124 1.77 9.70 -9.41
CA GLU A 124 3.00 9.65 -10.20
C GLU A 124 3.05 10.77 -11.21
N LYS A 125 1.95 11.02 -11.94
CA LYS A 125 1.86 12.14 -12.88
C LYS A 125 2.10 13.48 -12.20
N PHE A 126 1.45 13.77 -11.07
CA PHE A 126 1.69 15.02 -10.32
C PHE A 126 3.10 15.16 -9.74
N SER A 127 3.84 14.06 -9.67
CA SER A 127 5.22 14.05 -9.19
C SER A 127 6.25 14.17 -10.32
N CYS A 128 5.81 14.13 -11.59
CA CYS A 128 6.66 14.28 -12.76
C CYS A 128 6.97 15.74 -13.04
N ASP A 129 8.24 16.04 -13.31
CA ASP A 129 8.76 17.37 -13.64
C ASP A 129 8.99 17.59 -15.15
N GLN A 130 8.76 16.56 -15.96
CA GLN A 130 9.08 16.56 -17.39
C GLN A 130 8.04 17.25 -18.26
N SER A 131 6.83 17.49 -17.73
CA SER A 131 5.75 18.21 -18.42
C SER A 131 4.94 19.03 -17.41
N PRO A 132 4.28 20.13 -17.83
CA PRO A 132 3.29 20.79 -17.01
C PRO A 132 2.24 19.77 -16.53
N THR A 133 1.97 19.77 -15.23
CA THR A 133 1.06 18.85 -14.54
C THR A 133 -0.20 19.55 -14.05
#